data_AF-A0A1I5WQG7-F1
#
_entry.id   AF-A0A1I5WQG7-F1
#
_cell.length_a   1.000
_cell.length_b   1.000
_cell.length_c   1.000
_cell.angle_alpha   90.00
_cell.angle_beta   90.00
_cell.angle_gamma   90.00
#
_symmetry.space_group_name_H-M   'P 1'
#
loop_
_entity.id
_entity.type
_entity.pdbx_description
1 polymer ?
#
loop_
_entity_poly.entity_id
_entity_poly.type
_entity_poly.pdbx_seq_one_letter_code
_entity_poly.pdbx_strand_id
1 'polypeptide(L)'
;MVSNFLKSRLQVHLNLLDSYLNEQREWKIKILETEKFINILSTNACNFDDSFSPYQSDNVDLKKIIELRSELRLAREKMNDCLHKIDEESSLIEQYKSAIIEVELLENK
;
A
#
# COMPACT_ATOMS: atom_id res chain seq x y z
N MET A 1 -20.25 18.37 26.32
CA MET A 1 -21.04 17.48 25.40
C MET A 1 -20.41 17.44 24.01
N VAL A 2 -19.88 18.57 23.52
CA VAL A 2 -19.19 18.68 22.23
C VAL A 2 -17.83 17.95 22.24
N SER A 3 -17.05 18.03 23.33
CA SER A 3 -15.78 17.29 23.46
C SER A 3 -15.96 15.78 23.25
N ASN A 4 -16.98 15.17 23.86
CA ASN A 4 -17.26 13.75 23.68
C ASN A 4 -17.65 13.39 22.24
N PHE A 5 -18.38 14.25 21.54
CA PHE A 5 -18.70 14.05 20.13
C PHE A 5 -17.43 14.07 19.25
N LEU A 6 -16.55 15.06 19.46
CA LEU A 6 -15.28 15.17 18.73
C LEU A 6 -14.35 14.00 19.02
N LYS A 7 -14.26 13.54 20.27
CA LYS A 7 -13.50 12.33 20.65
C LYS A 7 -14.01 11.08 19.95
N SER A 8 -15.33 10.89 19.88
CA SER A 8 -15.93 9.79 19.12
C SER A 8 -15.59 9.86 17.63
N ARG A 9 -15.62 11.07 17.03
CA ARG A 9 -15.21 11.26 15.63
C ARG A 9 -13.73 10.98 15.40
N LEU A 10 -12.86 11.49 16.27
CA LEU A 10 -11.43 11.20 16.26
C LEU A 10 -11.17 9.69 16.28
N GLN A 11 -11.88 8.94 17.12
CA GLN A 11 -11.73 7.48 17.18
C GLN A 11 -12.10 6.79 15.86
N VAL A 12 -13.12 7.27 15.16
CA VAL A 12 -13.47 6.73 13.82
C VAL A 12 -12.32 6.93 12.84
N HIS A 13 -11.73 8.12 12.80
CA HIS A 13 -10.60 8.43 11.91
C HIS A 13 -9.33 7.65 12.28
N LEU A 14 -9.06 7.44 13.58
CA LEU A 14 -7.97 6.56 14.02
C LEU A 14 -8.17 5.11 13.54
N ASN A 15 -9.39 4.58 13.64
CA ASN A 15 -9.70 3.24 13.14
C ASN A 15 -9.55 3.14 11.61
N LEU A 16 -9.90 4.19 10.87
CA LEU A 16 -9.70 4.25 9.42
C LEU A 16 -8.21 4.29 9.06
N LEU A 17 -7.43 5.13 9.75
CA LEU A 17 -5.98 5.20 9.59
C LEU A 17 -5.32 3.83 9.81
N ASP A 18 -5.71 3.12 10.87
CA ASP A 18 -5.22 1.75 11.15
C ASP A 18 -5.58 0.77 10.01
N SER A 19 -6.79 0.88 9.47
CA SER A 19 -7.22 0.06 8.33
C SER A 19 -6.35 0.33 7.10
N TYR A 20 -6.09 1.59 6.77
CA TYR A 20 -5.26 1.95 5.62
C TYR A 20 -3.78 1.60 5.82
N LEU A 21 -3.26 1.72 7.03
CA LEU A 21 -1.91 1.24 7.37
C LEU A 21 -1.78 -0.27 7.22
N ASN A 22 -2.82 -1.04 7.55
CA ASN A 22 -2.82 -2.48 7.33
C ASN A 22 -2.87 -2.81 5.83
N GLU A 23 -3.75 -2.15 5.07
CA GLU A 23 -3.81 -2.32 3.61
C GLU A 23 -2.47 -1.96 2.93
N GLN A 24 -1.82 -0.89 3.38
CA GLN A 24 -0.48 -0.48 2.96
C GLN A 24 0.54 -1.61 3.17
N ARG A 25 0.53 -2.27 4.33
CA ARG A 25 1.44 -3.40 4.61
C ARG A 25 1.19 -4.57 3.68
N GLU A 26 -0.07 -4.92 3.43
CA GLU A 26 -0.45 -6.01 2.52
C GLU A 26 0.07 -5.78 1.10
N TRP A 27 -0.17 -4.58 0.55
CA TRP A 27 0.33 -4.24 -0.78
C TRP A 27 1.86 -4.21 -0.85
N LYS A 28 2.53 -3.86 0.25
CA LYS A 28 4.00 -3.84 0.31
C LYS A 28 4.56 -5.24 0.16
N ILE A 29 3.98 -6.18 0.90
CA ILE A 29 4.35 -7.60 0.82
C ILE A 29 4.14 -8.10 -0.60
N LYS A 30 2.97 -7.83 -1.19
CA LYS A 30 2.66 -8.25 -2.56
C LYS A 30 3.65 -7.69 -3.60
N ILE A 31 4.02 -6.42 -3.50
CA ILE A 31 5.03 -5.80 -4.37
C ILE A 31 6.36 -6.57 -4.26
N LEU A 32 6.84 -6.81 -3.04
CA LEU A 32 8.12 -7.50 -2.80
C LEU A 32 8.11 -8.94 -3.33
N GLU A 33 7.01 -9.66 -3.12
CA GLU A 33 6.86 -11.02 -3.64
C GLU A 33 6.87 -11.03 -5.17
N THR A 34 6.09 -10.17 -5.83
CA THR A 34 6.04 -10.07 -7.28
C THR A 34 7.39 -9.68 -7.88
N GLU A 35 8.10 -8.72 -7.27
CA GLU A 35 9.46 -8.34 -7.69
C GLU A 35 10.44 -9.51 -7.60
N LYS A 36 10.39 -10.27 -6.51
CA LYS A 36 11.22 -11.46 -6.32
C LYS A 36 10.95 -12.50 -7.41
N PHE A 37 9.69 -12.76 -7.74
CA PHE A 37 9.33 -13.69 -8.82
C PHE A 37 9.85 -13.23 -10.18
N ILE A 38 9.69 -11.94 -10.51
CA ILE A 38 10.20 -11.38 -11.77
C ILE A 38 11.72 -11.55 -11.87
N ASN A 39 12.45 -11.30 -10.77
CA ASN A 39 13.91 -11.44 -10.74
C ASN A 39 14.35 -12.89 -10.92
N ILE A 40 13.67 -13.86 -10.30
CA ILE A 40 13.98 -15.29 -10.47
C ILE A 40 13.78 -15.70 -11.93
N LEU A 41 12.64 -15.34 -12.53
CA LEU A 41 12.33 -15.67 -13.93
C LEU A 41 13.33 -15.02 -14.90
N SER A 42 13.71 -13.78 -14.64
CA SER A 42 14.69 -13.06 -15.48
C SER A 42 16.11 -13.63 -15.35
N THR A 43 16.49 -14.10 -14.16
CA THR A 43 17.82 -14.70 -13.91
C THR A 43 17.92 -16.09 -14.53
N ASN A 44 16.86 -16.89 -14.45
CA ASN A 44 16.80 -18.22 -15.07
C ASN A 44 16.86 -18.12 -16.60
N ALA A 45 16.25 -17.09 -17.20
CA ALA A 45 16.35 -16.83 -18.64
C ALA A 45 17.80 -16.53 -19.11
N CYS A 46 18.66 -15.99 -18.25
CA CYS A 46 20.06 -15.68 -18.59
C CYS A 46 21.05 -16.83 -18.39
N ASN A 47 20.65 -17.93 -17.74
CA ASN A 47 21.53 -19.08 -17.44
C ASN A 47 21.40 -20.24 -18.45
N PHE A 48 20.82 -20.00 -19.63
CA PHE A 48 20.56 -21.01 -20.68
C PHE A 48 21.46 -20.89 -21.94
N ASP A 49 22.66 -20.33 -21.81
CA ASP A 49 23.78 -20.58 -22.75
C ASP A 49 24.70 -21.60 -22.05
N ASP A 50 24.63 -22.89 -22.35
CA ASP A 50 25.58 -23.43 -23.33
C ASP A 50 25.11 -24.70 -24.07
N SER A 51 23.87 -25.17 -23.88
CA SER A 51 23.36 -26.29 -24.69
C SER A 51 21.85 -26.50 -24.51
N PHE A 52 21.00 -26.01 -25.44
CA PHE A 52 19.91 -26.78 -26.08
C PHE A 52 18.91 -25.90 -26.87
N SER A 53 18.63 -26.34 -28.10
CA SER A 53 17.42 -26.19 -28.94
C SER A 53 16.76 -24.79 -29.15
N PRO A 54 16.76 -24.24 -30.39
CA PRO A 54 16.33 -22.87 -30.67
C PRO A 54 14.82 -22.64 -30.81
N TYR A 55 13.97 -23.61 -30.47
CA TYR A 55 12.53 -23.48 -30.65
C TYR A 55 11.78 -24.26 -29.58
N GLN A 56 11.36 -23.59 -28.49
CA GLN A 56 10.03 -23.77 -27.85
C GLN A 56 9.88 -23.16 -26.44
N SER A 57 10.94 -22.70 -25.76
CA SER A 57 10.85 -22.28 -24.34
C SER A 57 10.58 -20.78 -24.10
N ASP A 58 10.83 -19.90 -25.07
CA ASP A 58 11.00 -18.46 -24.75
C ASP A 58 9.69 -17.65 -24.66
N ASN A 59 8.59 -18.13 -25.25
CA ASN A 59 7.36 -17.31 -25.35
C ASN A 59 6.48 -17.33 -24.09
N VAL A 60 6.53 -18.42 -23.31
CA VAL A 60 5.67 -18.57 -22.11
C VAL A 60 6.22 -17.74 -20.95
N ASP A 61 7.53 -17.77 -20.73
CA ASP A 61 8.19 -17.03 -19.65
C ASP A 61 8.14 -15.51 -19.89
N LEU A 62 8.31 -15.07 -21.14
CA LEU A 62 8.21 -13.65 -21.49
C LEU A 62 6.80 -13.09 -21.24
N LYS A 63 5.76 -13.84 -21.65
CA LYS A 63 4.36 -13.47 -21.39
C LYS A 63 4.09 -13.38 -19.90
N LYS A 64 4.61 -14.33 -19.11
CA LYS A 64 4.41 -14.33 -17.65
C LYS A 64 5.13 -13.16 -16.98
N ILE A 65 6.33 -12.79 -17.43
CA ILE A 65 7.04 -11.61 -16.94
C ILE A 65 6.24 -10.33 -17.24
N ILE A 66 5.66 -10.21 -18.43
CA ILE A 66 4.82 -9.05 -18.80
C ILE A 66 3.58 -8.96 -17.90
N GLU A 67 2.89 -10.08 -17.68
CA GLU A 67 1.74 -10.16 -16.76
C GLU A 67 2.12 -9.72 -15.35
N LEU A 68 3.20 -10.28 -14.77
CA LEU A 68 3.66 -9.94 -13.44
C LEU A 68 4.11 -8.47 -13.32
N ARG A 69 4.72 -7.90 -14.37
CA ARG A 69 5.04 -6.46 -14.40
C ARG A 69 3.79 -5.59 -14.39
N SER A 70 2.73 -6.01 -15.07
CA SER A 70 1.44 -5.32 -15.02
C SER A 70 0.82 -5.38 -13.62
N GLU A 71 0.83 -6.56 -12.99
CA GLU A 71 0.36 -6.75 -11.62
C GLU A 71 1.17 -5.91 -10.62
N LEU A 72 2.50 -5.84 -10.79
CA LEU A 72 3.38 -5.01 -9.97
C LEU A 72 3.03 -3.53 -10.09
N ARG A 73 2.75 -3.04 -11.30
CA ARG A 73 2.31 -1.66 -11.52
C ARG A 73 1.00 -1.38 -10.78
N LEU A 74 0.00 -2.24 -10.94
CA LEU A 74 -1.29 -2.09 -10.25
C LEU A 74 -1.14 -2.13 -8.72
N ALA A 75 -0.28 -3.00 -8.19
CA ALA A 75 -0.01 -3.08 -6.77
C ALA A 75 0.65 -1.78 -6.24
N ARG A 76 1.57 -1.19 -7.01
CA ARG A 76 2.18 0.11 -6.69
C ARG A 76 1.20 1.27 -6.77
N GLU A 77 0.30 1.27 -7.74
CA GLU A 77 -0.78 2.28 -7.83
C GLU A 77 -1.69 2.20 -6.59
N LYS A 78 -2.17 1.00 -6.23
CA LYS A 78 -2.99 0.81 -5.03
C LYS A 78 -2.27 1.18 -3.74
N MET A 79 -0.97 0.89 -3.65
CA MET A 79 -0.13 1.33 -2.54
C MET A 79 -0.13 2.85 -2.40
N ASN A 80 0.09 3.56 -3.51
CA ASN A 80 0.11 5.02 -3.52
C ASN A 80 -1.26 5.60 -3.12
N ASP A 81 -2.35 4.99 -3.57
CA ASP A 81 -3.70 5.38 -3.14
C ASP A 81 -3.88 5.21 -1.62
N CYS A 82 -3.35 4.12 -1.04
CA CYS A 82 -3.37 3.91 0.41
C CYS A 82 -2.56 4.98 1.15
N LEU A 83 -1.37 5.33 0.64
CA LEU A 83 -0.54 6.40 1.22
C LEU A 83 -1.27 7.74 1.19
N HIS A 84 -1.96 8.05 0.10
CA HIS A 84 -2.74 9.29 0.01
C HIS A 84 -3.86 9.35 1.06
N LYS A 85 -4.60 8.26 1.23
CA LYS A 85 -5.65 8.16 2.27
C LYS A 85 -5.06 8.27 3.69
N ILE A 86 -3.89 7.68 3.93
CA ILE A 86 -3.17 7.82 5.22
C ILE A 86 -2.87 9.29 5.50
N ASP A 87 -2.40 10.05 4.51
CA ASP A 87 -2.11 11.48 4.65
C ASP A 87 -3.37 12.29 4.93
N GLU A 88 -4.47 12.01 4.21
CA GLU A 88 -5.78 12.65 4.42
C GLU A 88 -6.31 12.42 5.85
N GLU A 89 -6.33 11.16 6.30
CA GLU A 89 -6.79 10.79 7.64
C GLU A 89 -5.89 11.38 8.73
N SER A 90 -4.57 11.41 8.52
CA SER A 90 -3.62 12.02 9.45
C SER A 90 -3.88 13.52 9.62
N SER A 91 -4.18 14.23 8.53
CA SER A 91 -4.56 15.65 8.58
C SER A 91 -5.85 15.88 9.38
N LEU A 92 -6.88 15.04 9.16
CA LEU A 92 -8.14 15.13 9.89
C LEU A 92 -7.95 14.85 11.39
N ILE A 93 -7.14 13.85 11.74
CA ILE A 93 -6.81 13.52 13.13
C ILE A 93 -6.21 14.74 13.86
N GLU A 94 -5.27 15.46 13.25
CA GLU A 94 -4.67 16.65 13.86
C GLU A 94 -5.66 17.80 14.03
N GLN A 95 -6.58 17.97 13.08
CA GLN A 95 -7.67 18.94 13.21
C GLN A 95 -8.60 18.60 14.38
N TYR A 96 -9.00 17.33 14.52
CA TYR A 96 -9.85 16.89 15.63
C TYR A 96 -9.14 17.04 16.98
N LYS A 97 -7.86 16.67 17.09
CA LYS A 97 -7.07 16.87 18.31
C LYS A 97 -7.07 18.34 18.72
N SER A 98 -6.81 19.24 17.77
CA SER A 98 -6.77 20.68 18.01
C SER A 98 -8.13 21.21 18.49
N ALA A 99 -9.22 20.81 17.82
CA ALA A 99 -10.58 21.21 18.19
C ALA A 99 -11.01 20.69 19.57
N ILE A 100 -10.61 19.46 19.94
CA ILE A 100 -10.88 18.90 21.27
C ILE A 100 -10.21 19.75 22.36
N ILE A 101 -8.93 20.09 22.16
CA ILE A 101 -8.17 20.92 23.11
C ILE A 101 -8.85 22.28 23.29
N GLU A 102 -9.23 22.93 22.19
CA GLU A 102 -9.90 24.24 22.25
C GLU A 102 -11.23 24.17 23.01
N VAL A 103 -12.07 23.17 22.71
CA VAL A 103 -13.36 22.99 23.40
C VAL A 103 -13.15 22.71 24.88
N GLU A 104 -12.18 21.87 25.25
CA GLU A 104 -11.89 21.56 26.65
C GLU A 104 -11.35 22.79 27.40
N LEU A 105 -10.55 23.64 26.76
CA LEU A 105 -10.12 24.91 27.35
C LEU A 105 -11.27 25.89 27.57
N LEU A 106 -12.30 25.86 26.72
CA LEU A 106 -13.49 26.70 26.86
C LEU A 106 -14.48 26.14 27.89
N GLU A 107 -14.65 24.83 27.97
CA GLU A 107 -15.52 24.17 28.97
C GLU A 107 -14.97 24.28 30.41
N ASN A 108 -13.66 24.52 30.58
CA ASN A 108 -13.00 24.66 31.89
C ASN A 108 -12.80 26.13 32.37
N LYS A 109 -13.37 27.11 31.67
CA LYS A 109 -13.39 28.54 32.07
C LYS A 109 -14.75 28.92 32.66
#